data_AF-G9D4R9-F1
#
_entry.id   AF-G9D4R9-F1
#
_cell.length_a   1.000
_cell.length_b   1.000
_cell.length_c   1.000
_cell.angle_alpha   90.00
_cell.angle_beta   90.00
_cell.angle_gamma   90.00
#
_symmetry.space_group_name_H-M   'P 1'
#
loop_
_entity.id
_entity.type
_entity.pdbx_description
1 polymer ?
#
loop_
_entity_poly.entity_id
_entity_poly.type
_entity_poly.pdbx_seq_one_letter_code
_entity_poly.pdbx_strand_id
1 'polypeptide(L)'
;YRTWLCGGVIIHEEYILTSAACIEDAEHFYVVSGTYKYADEDDRYNNPCIKNGAKKAIWKCIPKNYVFDGHENDNIRWMNNDIAVVKIEDGFDFNRRIRGCEFVPKPICYNNQSQTLENPGTVVTISGWGTTSRYNDWINRRKENQQNLLESHVEIIPKNRCKRRWGSRYHNIIDNYMICTKDIGQTMSEICNEKYVDCQDISYSDDEDARRDLKIIEKVPTNLTLHSAYNDSRRYASQADGGFCENDHGGPLVYGTGVNSVVVGVISACLVKERTNKCYGPFLYTSVYKNRQFISCAIYKDLEPKCRRQFRSGVTHEEKILSWKNHPDGPAKNELGTKSTVPD
;
A
#
# COMPACT_ATOMS: atom_id res chain seq x y z
N TYR A 1 4.62 -17.55 -12.00
CA TYR A 1 5.11 -16.73 -10.87
C TYR A 1 4.51 -17.25 -9.59
N ARG A 2 5.29 -17.37 -8.50
CA ARG A 2 4.73 -17.56 -7.15
C ARG A 2 3.83 -16.35 -6.87
N THR A 3 2.67 -16.56 -6.28
CA THR A 3 1.66 -15.53 -5.99
C THR A 3 2.22 -14.49 -5.03
N TRP A 4 2.80 -13.41 -5.57
CA TRP A 4 3.16 -12.25 -4.78
C TRP A 4 1.87 -11.48 -4.47
N LEU A 5 1.52 -11.37 -3.19
CA LEU A 5 0.37 -10.60 -2.75
C LEU A 5 0.79 -9.14 -2.60
N CYS A 6 -0.01 -8.25 -3.17
CA CYS A 6 0.08 -6.82 -2.91
C CYS A 6 -1.24 -6.27 -2.39
N GLY A 7 -1.12 -5.24 -1.55
CA GLY A 7 -2.23 -4.42 -1.15
C GLY A 7 -2.67 -3.46 -2.25
N GLY A 8 -3.83 -2.86 -2.03
CA GLY A 8 -4.38 -1.82 -2.88
C GLY A 8 -5.65 -1.26 -2.26
N VAL A 9 -6.17 -0.20 -2.87
CA VAL A 9 -7.33 0.51 -2.33
C VAL A 9 -8.26 0.98 -3.43
N ILE A 10 -9.56 0.77 -3.24
CA ILE A 10 -10.61 1.16 -4.19
C ILE A 10 -10.85 2.66 -4.06
N ILE A 11 -10.52 3.42 -5.10
CA ILE A 11 -10.69 4.88 -5.14
C ILE A 11 -11.73 5.35 -6.15
N HIS A 12 -12.25 4.43 -6.97
CA HIS A 12 -13.29 4.65 -7.95
C HIS A 12 -14.08 3.34 -8.18
N GLU A 13 -15.22 3.41 -8.86
CA GLU A 13 -16.02 2.24 -9.25
C GLU A 13 -15.22 1.22 -10.08
N GLU A 14 -14.26 1.67 -10.87
CA GLU A 14 -13.49 0.83 -11.81
C GLU A 14 -11.97 0.92 -11.59
N TYR A 15 -11.51 1.74 -10.63
CA TYR A 15 -10.08 1.98 -10.43
C TYR A 15 -9.64 1.72 -8.99
N ILE A 16 -8.49 1.09 -8.87
CA ILE A 16 -7.76 0.97 -7.62
C ILE A 16 -6.45 1.77 -7.68
N LEU A 17 -5.97 2.14 -6.50
CA LEU A 17 -4.62 2.66 -6.28
C LEU A 17 -3.78 1.58 -5.61
N THR A 18 -2.54 1.43 -6.07
CA THR A 18 -1.55 0.51 -5.48
C THR A 18 -0.14 1.06 -5.74
N SER A 19 0.91 0.29 -5.49
CA SER A 19 2.29 0.66 -5.85
C SER A 19 2.64 0.20 -7.26
N ALA A 20 3.58 0.87 -7.91
CA ALA A 20 4.05 0.48 -9.24
C ALA A 20 4.89 -0.80 -9.16
N ALA A 21 5.67 -0.99 -8.10
CA ALA A 21 6.47 -2.20 -7.91
C ALA A 21 5.63 -3.48 -7.78
N CYS A 22 4.35 -3.37 -7.39
CA CYS A 22 3.44 -4.50 -7.35
C CYS A 22 3.01 -5.00 -8.74
N ILE A 23 3.01 -4.13 -9.74
CA ILE A 23 2.29 -4.37 -11.00
C ILE A 23 3.12 -4.11 -12.24
N GLU A 24 4.36 -3.63 -12.13
CA GLU A 24 5.21 -3.25 -13.25
C GLU A 24 5.48 -4.41 -14.21
N ASP A 25 5.99 -5.52 -13.67
CA ASP A 25 6.33 -6.74 -14.37
C ASP A 25 5.13 -7.70 -14.53
N ALA A 26 4.02 -7.42 -13.85
CA ALA A 26 2.79 -8.19 -13.98
C ALA A 26 2.12 -7.97 -15.36
N GLU A 27 2.00 -9.04 -16.15
CA GLU A 27 1.26 -9.05 -17.42
C GLU A 27 -0.25 -9.23 -17.21
N HIS A 28 -0.62 -10.11 -16.27
CA HIS A 28 -2.00 -10.44 -15.95
C HIS A 28 -2.13 -10.66 -14.44
N PHE A 29 -3.11 -10.01 -13.83
CA PHE A 29 -3.39 -10.15 -12.40
C PHE A 29 -4.85 -9.85 -12.10
N TYR A 30 -5.27 -10.25 -10.91
CA TYR A 30 -6.63 -10.11 -10.43
C TYR A 30 -6.68 -9.14 -9.26
N VAL A 31 -7.79 -8.42 -9.15
CA VAL A 31 -8.14 -7.61 -7.98
C VAL A 31 -9.27 -8.30 -7.25
N VAL A 32 -9.07 -8.60 -5.97
CA VAL A 32 -10.06 -9.23 -5.09
C VAL A 32 -10.46 -8.22 -4.02
N SER A 33 -11.75 -8.13 -3.70
CA SER A 33 -12.29 -7.19 -2.71
C SER A 33 -13.40 -7.83 -1.88
N GLY A 34 -13.75 -7.20 -0.76
CA GLY A 34 -14.84 -7.66 0.10
C GLY A 34 -14.47 -8.79 1.06
N THR A 35 -13.17 -9.08 1.22
CA THR A 35 -12.65 -10.07 2.18
C THR A 35 -11.77 -9.41 3.23
N TYR A 36 -11.79 -9.95 4.45
CA TYR A 36 -10.79 -9.68 5.48
C TYR A 36 -9.91 -10.90 5.76
N LYS A 37 -10.11 -12.01 5.05
CA LYS A 37 -9.38 -13.27 5.21
C LYS A 37 -8.51 -13.54 3.98
N TYR A 38 -7.30 -14.00 4.23
CA TYR A 38 -6.36 -14.41 3.20
C TYR A 38 -5.59 -15.63 3.68
N ALA A 39 -5.45 -16.65 2.85
CA ALA A 39 -4.54 -17.77 3.04
C ALA A 39 -3.62 -17.91 1.84
N ASP A 40 -2.37 -18.33 2.05
CA ASP A 40 -1.37 -18.45 0.97
C ASP A 40 -1.77 -19.48 -0.11
N GLU A 41 -2.63 -20.43 0.22
CA GLU A 41 -3.16 -21.43 -0.71
C GLU A 41 -4.46 -20.96 -1.39
N ASP A 42 -5.01 -19.79 -1.05
CA ASP A 42 -6.27 -19.30 -1.63
C ASP A 42 -6.13 -19.09 -3.15
N ASP A 43 -7.00 -19.76 -3.89
CA ASP A 43 -7.13 -19.66 -5.33
C ASP A 43 -8.61 -19.69 -5.77
N ARG A 44 -8.84 -19.66 -7.08
CA ARG A 44 -10.20 -19.67 -7.65
C ARG A 44 -10.96 -20.99 -7.46
N TYR A 45 -10.30 -22.06 -7.04
CA TYR A 45 -10.90 -23.38 -6.87
C TYR A 45 -11.30 -23.63 -5.42
N ASN A 46 -10.49 -23.19 -4.45
CA ASN A 46 -10.75 -23.41 -3.03
C ASN A 46 -11.38 -22.19 -2.32
N ASN A 47 -11.25 -20.98 -2.86
CA ASN A 47 -11.79 -19.77 -2.24
C ASN A 47 -12.99 -19.22 -3.03
N PRO A 48 -14.22 -19.26 -2.45
CA PRO A 48 -15.42 -18.81 -3.15
C PRO A 48 -15.45 -17.29 -3.38
N CYS A 49 -14.79 -16.49 -2.54
CA CYS A 49 -14.68 -15.05 -2.77
C CYS A 49 -13.82 -14.77 -4.00
N ILE A 50 -12.65 -15.40 -4.12
CA ILE A 50 -11.79 -15.27 -5.31
C ILE A 50 -12.54 -15.77 -6.56
N LYS A 51 -13.13 -16.96 -6.48
CA LYS A 51 -13.88 -17.57 -7.60
C LYS A 51 -14.96 -16.65 -8.19
N ASN A 52 -15.73 -15.98 -7.31
CA ASN A 52 -16.90 -15.20 -7.74
C ASN A 52 -16.63 -13.69 -7.83
N GLY A 53 -15.54 -13.21 -7.23
CA GLY A 53 -15.29 -11.78 -7.02
C GLY A 53 -13.96 -11.26 -7.52
N ALA A 54 -13.04 -12.13 -7.95
CA ALA A 54 -11.83 -11.69 -8.63
C ALA A 54 -12.19 -10.98 -9.94
N LYS A 55 -11.60 -9.80 -10.15
CA LYS A 55 -11.78 -8.99 -11.35
C LYS A 55 -10.46 -8.88 -12.09
N LYS A 56 -10.46 -9.13 -13.40
CA LYS A 56 -9.27 -9.01 -14.24
C LYS A 56 -8.84 -7.54 -14.35
N ALA A 57 -7.56 -7.26 -14.14
CA ALA A 57 -6.99 -5.97 -14.48
C ALA A 57 -6.87 -5.85 -16.01
N ILE A 58 -7.38 -4.76 -16.60
CA ILE A 58 -7.41 -4.57 -18.07
C ILE A 58 -6.53 -3.42 -18.54
N TRP A 59 -6.14 -2.54 -17.62
CA TRP A 59 -5.26 -1.41 -17.91
C TRP A 59 -4.52 -1.00 -16.64
N LYS A 60 -3.27 -0.59 -16.79
CA LYS A 60 -2.45 -0.02 -15.72
C LYS A 60 -1.76 1.25 -16.19
N CYS A 61 -1.53 2.15 -15.24
CA CYS A 61 -0.81 3.40 -15.46
C CYS A 61 0.17 3.66 -14.32
N ILE A 62 1.41 3.97 -14.71
CA ILE A 62 2.55 4.21 -13.82
C ILE A 62 3.21 5.55 -14.18
N PRO A 63 3.80 6.28 -13.22
CA PRO A 63 4.59 7.48 -13.51
C PRO A 63 5.81 7.17 -14.37
N LYS A 64 6.14 8.03 -15.36
CA LYS A 64 7.26 7.78 -16.29
C LYS A 64 8.63 7.81 -15.61
N ASN A 65 8.74 8.48 -14.47
CA ASN A 65 9.97 8.58 -13.69
C ASN A 65 10.17 7.40 -12.74
N TYR A 66 9.19 6.49 -12.63
CA TYR A 66 9.35 5.21 -11.96
C TYR A 66 10.26 4.31 -12.82
N VAL A 67 11.23 3.66 -12.18
CA VAL A 67 12.17 2.77 -12.86
C VAL A 67 12.34 1.53 -12.01
N PHE A 68 11.82 0.40 -12.50
CA PHE A 68 12.07 -0.92 -11.95
C PHE A 68 13.11 -1.61 -12.83
N ASP A 69 14.25 -1.96 -12.26
CA ASP A 69 15.29 -2.66 -13.02
C ASP A 69 15.39 -4.14 -12.70
N GLY A 70 14.61 -4.67 -11.74
CA GLY A 70 14.39 -6.10 -11.47
C GLY A 70 15.63 -6.97 -11.20
N HIS A 71 16.83 -6.42 -11.36
CA HIS A 71 18.08 -7.14 -11.53
C HIS A 71 19.25 -6.46 -10.81
N GLU A 72 19.13 -5.20 -10.38
CA GLU A 72 20.14 -4.50 -9.58
C GLU A 72 19.54 -4.07 -8.24
N ASN A 73 19.79 -4.85 -7.18
CA ASN A 73 19.35 -4.54 -5.81
C ASN A 73 19.84 -3.19 -5.27
N ASP A 74 20.75 -2.51 -5.97
CA ASP A 74 21.31 -1.21 -5.60
C ASP A 74 20.56 0.00 -6.16
N ASN A 75 19.66 -0.20 -7.13
CA ASN A 75 18.98 0.92 -7.74
C ASN A 75 17.79 1.39 -6.90
N ILE A 76 18.00 2.44 -6.14
CA ILE A 76 16.95 3.06 -5.31
C ILE A 76 15.82 3.72 -6.11
N ARG A 77 15.93 3.80 -7.45
CA ARG A 77 14.98 4.54 -8.30
C ARG A 77 13.61 3.87 -8.37
N TRP A 78 13.49 2.59 -8.02
CA TRP A 78 12.19 1.93 -7.87
C TRP A 78 11.33 2.61 -6.78
N MET A 79 11.94 3.35 -5.86
CA MET A 79 11.17 4.10 -4.84
C MET A 79 10.62 5.42 -5.38
N ASN A 80 11.05 5.89 -6.56
CA ASN A 80 10.55 7.16 -7.09
C ASN A 80 9.11 7.03 -7.55
N ASN A 81 8.19 7.74 -6.90
CA ASN A 81 6.77 7.70 -7.23
C ASN A 81 6.27 6.26 -7.40
N ASP A 82 6.56 5.42 -6.41
CA ASP A 82 6.07 4.04 -6.38
C ASP A 82 4.56 4.03 -6.13
N ILE A 83 3.80 4.28 -7.19
CA ILE A 83 2.35 4.42 -7.21
C ILE A 83 1.81 4.04 -8.59
N ALA A 84 0.68 3.36 -8.63
CA ALA A 84 0.02 2.95 -9.85
C ALA A 84 -1.50 3.04 -9.74
N VAL A 85 -2.14 3.35 -10.86
CA VAL A 85 -3.59 3.27 -11.03
C VAL A 85 -3.91 2.10 -11.94
N VAL A 86 -4.82 1.24 -11.51
CA VAL A 86 -5.24 0.05 -12.26
C VAL A 86 -6.73 0.12 -12.53
N LYS A 87 -7.12 -0.17 -13.77
CA LYS A 87 -8.51 -0.35 -14.18
C LYS A 87 -8.85 -1.84 -14.28
N ILE A 88 -10.03 -2.20 -13.78
CA ILE A 88 -10.56 -3.57 -13.81
C ILE A 88 -11.61 -3.75 -14.92
N GLU A 89 -11.89 -5.01 -15.30
CA GLU A 89 -12.76 -5.37 -16.42
C GLU A 89 -14.22 -4.94 -16.27
N ASP A 90 -14.70 -4.80 -15.03
CA ASP A 90 -16.04 -4.33 -14.69
C ASP A 90 -16.07 -3.72 -13.29
N GLY A 91 -16.84 -2.65 -13.10
CA GLY A 91 -16.88 -1.93 -11.82
C GLY A 91 -17.23 -2.79 -10.61
N PHE A 92 -16.78 -2.36 -9.43
CA PHE A 92 -17.09 -3.00 -8.15
C PHE A 92 -18.59 -2.88 -7.81
N ASP A 93 -19.16 -3.94 -7.22
CA ASP A 93 -20.52 -3.90 -6.69
C ASP A 93 -20.50 -3.37 -5.26
N PHE A 94 -20.91 -2.10 -5.11
CA PHE A 94 -21.00 -1.44 -3.80
C PHE A 94 -22.36 -1.61 -3.12
N ASN A 95 -23.29 -2.35 -3.71
CA ASN A 95 -24.64 -2.54 -3.18
C ASN A 95 -24.88 -3.96 -2.69
N ARG A 96 -24.17 -4.95 -3.27
CA ARG A 96 -24.37 -6.36 -2.96
C ARG A 96 -23.07 -7.05 -2.64
N ARG A 97 -23.14 -7.92 -1.62
CA ARG A 97 -22.02 -8.79 -1.23
C ARG A 97 -21.84 -9.89 -2.25
N ILE A 98 -20.62 -10.04 -2.73
CA ILE A 98 -20.23 -11.14 -3.61
C ILE A 98 -20.30 -12.47 -2.84
N ARG A 99 -20.81 -13.53 -3.48
CA ARG A 99 -20.95 -14.84 -2.85
C ARG A 99 -19.57 -15.37 -2.42
N GLY A 100 -19.44 -15.70 -1.14
CA GLY A 100 -18.18 -16.19 -0.56
C GLY A 100 -17.32 -15.11 0.07
N CYS A 101 -17.54 -13.83 -0.25
CA CYS A 101 -16.86 -12.72 0.40
C CYS A 101 -17.58 -12.29 1.69
N GLU A 102 -16.86 -11.66 2.60
CA GLU A 102 -17.30 -11.31 3.94
C GLU A 102 -18.16 -10.04 3.98
N PHE A 103 -17.90 -9.05 3.12
CA PHE A 103 -18.60 -7.76 3.15
C PHE A 103 -18.76 -7.11 1.77
N VAL A 104 -19.59 -6.07 1.71
CA VAL A 104 -19.76 -5.22 0.52
C VAL A 104 -18.62 -4.20 0.48
N PRO A 105 -17.73 -4.22 -0.52
CA PRO A 105 -16.65 -3.25 -0.60
C PRO A 105 -17.21 -1.83 -0.76
N LYS A 106 -16.41 -0.83 -0.37
CA LYS A 106 -16.73 0.58 -0.56
C LYS A 106 -15.48 1.33 -1.06
N PRO A 107 -15.65 2.35 -1.92
CA PRO A 107 -14.55 3.20 -2.30
C PRO A 107 -14.19 4.14 -1.15
N ILE A 108 -12.95 4.61 -1.14
CA ILE A 108 -12.44 5.63 -0.23
C ILE A 108 -11.93 6.82 -1.04
N CYS A 109 -12.08 8.03 -0.49
CA CYS A 109 -11.51 9.23 -1.11
C CYS A 109 -9.98 9.21 -1.03
N TYR A 110 -9.30 9.82 -2.00
CA TYR A 110 -7.85 10.04 -1.93
C TYR A 110 -7.55 11.53 -1.71
N ASN A 111 -6.40 11.83 -1.13
CA ASN A 111 -6.02 13.20 -0.79
C ASN A 111 -5.68 14.04 -2.03
N ASN A 112 -6.69 14.68 -2.61
CA ASN A 112 -6.52 15.67 -3.68
C ASN A 112 -6.61 17.13 -3.18
N GLN A 113 -6.72 17.34 -1.86
CA GLN A 113 -7.15 18.62 -1.31
C GLN A 113 -6.04 19.35 -0.54
N SER A 114 -5.36 18.68 0.39
CA SER A 114 -4.44 19.37 1.28
C SER A 114 -3.22 18.55 1.65
N GLN A 115 -2.04 19.16 1.52
CA GLN A 115 -0.78 18.63 2.04
C GLN A 115 -0.82 18.48 3.58
N THR A 116 -1.71 19.20 4.28
CA THR A 116 -1.76 19.17 5.75
C THR A 116 -2.14 17.81 6.32
N LEU A 117 -2.85 16.98 5.56
CA LEU A 117 -3.20 15.60 5.96
C LEU A 117 -1.99 14.66 5.98
N GLU A 118 -0.87 15.09 5.40
CA GLU A 118 0.40 14.35 5.33
C GLU A 118 1.48 14.98 6.23
N ASN A 119 1.11 15.96 7.06
CA ASN A 119 2.07 16.65 7.92
C ASN A 119 2.51 15.78 9.11
N PRO A 120 3.73 15.99 9.63
CA PRO A 120 4.17 15.37 10.87
C PRO A 120 3.23 15.59 12.05
N GLY A 121 3.16 14.61 12.96
CA GLY A 121 2.25 14.58 14.10
C GLY A 121 0.84 14.07 13.77
N THR A 122 0.54 13.88 12.48
CA THR A 122 -0.74 13.29 12.06
C THR A 122 -0.75 11.79 12.36
N VAL A 123 -1.77 11.33 13.08
CA VAL A 123 -2.03 9.90 13.30
C VAL A 123 -2.87 9.37 12.14
N VAL A 124 -2.39 8.29 11.54
CA VAL A 124 -2.96 7.64 10.36
C VAL A 124 -3.03 6.14 10.60
N THR A 125 -3.80 5.46 9.76
CA THR A 125 -4.07 4.03 9.88
C THR A 125 -3.44 3.29 8.70
N ILE A 126 -2.83 2.14 9.00
CA ILE A 126 -2.36 1.16 8.03
C ILE A 126 -3.16 -0.13 8.19
N SER A 127 -3.40 -0.84 7.09
CA SER A 127 -4.08 -2.13 7.11
C SER A 127 -3.53 -3.07 6.05
N GLY A 128 -3.41 -4.36 6.37
CA GLY A 128 -2.97 -5.37 5.43
C GLY A 128 -2.87 -6.78 6.01
N TRP A 129 -2.43 -7.72 5.17
CA TRP A 129 -2.27 -9.15 5.49
C TRP A 129 -0.80 -9.56 5.57
N GLY A 130 0.10 -8.59 5.55
CA GLY A 130 1.53 -8.82 5.55
C GLY A 130 2.04 -9.47 6.80
N THR A 131 3.30 -9.91 6.72
CA THR A 131 3.99 -10.45 7.88
C THR A 131 4.15 -9.34 8.93
N THR A 132 3.94 -9.66 10.21
CA THR A 132 3.97 -8.64 11.26
C THR A 132 5.36 -8.32 11.77
N SER A 133 6.41 -9.05 11.33
CA SER A 133 7.76 -8.85 11.87
C SER A 133 8.94 -9.20 10.97
N ARG A 134 8.84 -10.22 10.10
CA ARG A 134 9.99 -10.73 9.33
C ARG A 134 9.70 -10.90 7.85
N TYR A 135 10.70 -10.57 7.05
CA TYR A 135 10.76 -10.87 5.62
C TYR A 135 11.08 -12.36 5.43
N ASN A 136 10.47 -13.01 4.42
CA ASN A 136 10.51 -14.45 4.16
C ASN A 136 9.87 -15.35 5.25
N ASP A 137 9.06 -14.79 6.15
CA ASP A 137 8.43 -15.57 7.23
C ASP A 137 7.44 -16.62 6.70
N TRP A 138 6.91 -16.41 5.49
CA TRP A 138 6.07 -17.37 4.78
C TRP A 138 6.72 -18.74 4.58
N ILE A 139 8.07 -18.83 4.53
CA ILE A 139 8.79 -20.10 4.43
C ILE A 139 8.53 -20.99 5.65
N ASN A 140 8.34 -20.37 6.82
CA ASN A 140 8.09 -21.05 8.09
C ASN A 140 6.61 -21.06 8.49
N ARG A 141 5.72 -20.41 7.72
CA ARG A 141 4.28 -20.49 7.96
C ARG A 141 3.82 -21.92 7.72
N ARG A 142 3.20 -22.53 8.72
CA ARG A 142 2.50 -23.81 8.53
C ARG A 142 1.39 -23.58 7.49
N LYS A 143 1.20 -24.56 6.60
CA LYS A 143 0.25 -24.54 5.47
C LYS A 143 -1.21 -24.22 5.82
N GLU A 144 -1.57 -24.15 7.10
CA GLU A 144 -2.93 -23.92 7.60
C GLU A 144 -3.17 -22.48 8.10
N ASN A 145 -2.21 -21.56 7.96
CA ASN A 145 -2.31 -20.24 8.57
C ASN A 145 -3.10 -19.25 7.70
N GLN A 146 -4.42 -19.26 7.86
CA GLN A 146 -5.28 -18.16 7.42
C GLN A 146 -4.91 -16.87 8.18
N GLN A 147 -4.51 -15.83 7.47
CA GLN A 147 -4.26 -14.49 7.99
C GLN A 147 -5.53 -13.64 7.87
N ASN A 148 -5.94 -13.05 8.98
CA ASN A 148 -6.97 -12.03 8.98
C ASN A 148 -6.33 -10.64 8.78
N LEU A 149 -7.08 -9.73 8.20
CA LEU A 149 -6.68 -8.35 7.99
C LEU A 149 -6.34 -7.70 9.33
N LEU A 150 -5.16 -7.11 9.42
CA LEU A 150 -4.71 -6.38 10.58
C LEU A 150 -4.79 -4.89 10.29
N GLU A 151 -5.02 -4.11 11.34
CA GLU A 151 -5.02 -2.66 11.31
C GLU A 151 -4.18 -2.12 12.47
N SER A 152 -3.39 -1.07 12.22
CA SER A 152 -2.66 -0.34 13.26
C SER A 152 -2.64 1.16 13.00
N HIS A 153 -2.51 1.94 14.09
CA HIS A 153 -2.32 3.38 14.05
C HIS A 153 -0.83 3.74 14.12
N VAL A 154 -0.38 4.59 13.21
CA VAL A 154 0.99 5.08 13.11
C VAL A 154 1.00 6.60 13.01
N GLU A 155 2.09 7.22 13.46
CA GLU A 155 2.24 8.68 13.43
C GLU A 155 3.25 9.10 12.37
N ILE A 156 2.88 10.09 11.56
CA ILE A 156 3.78 10.71 10.58
C ILE A 156 4.89 11.48 11.30
N ILE A 157 6.15 11.28 10.91
CA ILE A 157 7.31 11.96 11.47
C ILE A 157 7.92 12.98 10.51
N PRO A 158 8.64 13.98 11.03
CA PRO A 158 9.42 14.89 10.22
C PRO A 158 10.45 14.18 9.32
N LYS A 159 10.63 14.68 8.09
CA LYS A 159 11.54 14.09 7.10
C LYS A 159 13.00 14.11 7.54
N ASN A 160 13.44 15.12 8.29
CA ASN A 160 14.78 15.16 8.88
C ASN A 160 15.01 13.97 9.82
N ARG A 161 14.04 13.63 10.68
CA ARG A 161 14.11 12.46 11.58
C ARG A 161 14.16 11.16 10.78
N CYS A 162 13.37 11.06 9.72
CA CYS A 162 13.38 9.93 8.81
C CYS A 162 14.76 9.72 8.16
N LYS A 163 15.32 10.79 7.56
CA LYS A 163 16.61 10.78 6.85
C LYS A 163 17.81 10.43 7.71
N ARG A 164 17.74 10.59 9.04
CA ARG A 164 18.81 10.15 9.96
C ARG A 164 18.97 8.63 9.98
N ARG A 165 17.91 7.88 9.67
CA ARG A 165 17.88 6.40 9.69
C ARG A 165 18.06 5.78 8.29
N TRP A 166 17.80 6.56 7.24
CA TRP A 166 17.95 6.14 5.85
C TRP A 166 19.25 6.67 5.26
N GLY A 167 19.95 5.86 4.46
CA GLY A 167 21.19 6.27 3.80
C GLY A 167 21.02 7.53 2.94
N SER A 168 22.09 8.33 2.81
CA SER A 168 22.07 9.61 2.08
C SER A 168 21.53 9.53 0.66
N ARG A 169 21.73 8.38 -0.01
CA ARG A 169 21.20 8.11 -1.36
C ARG A 169 19.68 8.27 -1.45
N TYR A 170 18.94 7.97 -0.38
CA TYR A 170 17.46 8.04 -0.36
C TYR A 170 16.91 9.44 -0.06
N HIS A 171 17.74 10.38 0.39
CA HIS A 171 17.28 11.66 0.95
C HIS A 171 16.45 12.47 -0.04
N ASN A 172 16.88 12.54 -1.31
CA ASN A 172 16.15 13.24 -2.36
C ASN A 172 14.77 12.60 -2.64
N ILE A 173 14.68 11.27 -2.59
CA ILE A 173 13.41 10.55 -2.77
C ILE A 173 12.48 10.85 -1.60
N ILE A 174 13.01 10.78 -0.38
CA ILE A 174 12.27 11.08 0.86
C ILE A 174 11.71 12.49 0.83
N ASP A 175 12.52 13.48 0.44
CA ASP A 175 12.12 14.89 0.41
C ASP A 175 11.02 15.18 -0.62
N ASN A 176 11.06 14.53 -1.79
CA ASN A 176 10.14 14.84 -2.87
C ASN A 176 8.85 14.01 -2.88
N TYR A 177 8.96 12.72 -2.53
CA TYR A 177 7.89 11.76 -2.84
C TYR A 177 7.35 11.02 -1.63
N MET A 178 8.07 11.00 -0.50
CA MET A 178 7.70 10.13 0.63
C MET A 178 7.06 10.87 1.81
N ILE A 179 6.19 10.13 2.49
CA ILE A 179 5.75 10.29 3.86
C ILE A 179 6.51 9.26 4.70
N CYS A 180 6.81 9.62 5.95
CA CYS A 180 7.54 8.74 6.85
C CYS A 180 6.80 8.57 8.17
N THR A 181 6.75 7.35 8.72
CA THR A 181 6.15 7.08 10.04
C THR A 181 7.17 6.58 11.04
N LYS A 182 6.83 6.63 12.34
CA LYS A 182 7.66 6.13 13.44
C LYS A 182 8.09 4.66 13.22
N ASP A 183 9.26 4.32 13.75
CA ASP A 183 9.74 2.94 13.87
C ASP A 183 8.92 2.21 14.95
N ILE A 184 8.87 0.88 14.88
CA ILE A 184 8.26 0.04 15.91
C ILE A 184 9.13 0.15 17.16
N GLY A 185 8.58 0.59 18.30
CA GLY A 185 9.30 0.98 19.51
C GLY A 185 10.49 0.07 19.87
N GLN A 186 11.70 0.42 19.39
CA GLN A 186 12.96 -0.22 19.77
C GLN A 186 13.60 0.60 20.89
N THR A 187 14.05 -0.08 21.95
CA THR A 187 14.86 0.55 23.00
C THR A 187 16.12 1.16 22.40
N MET A 188 16.51 2.33 22.90
CA MET A 188 17.78 2.99 22.59
C MET A 188 19.00 2.06 22.71
N SER A 189 18.94 1.06 23.60
CA SER A 189 19.98 0.04 23.80
C SER A 189 20.11 -0.97 22.65
N GLU A 190 19.04 -1.26 21.90
CA GLU A 190 19.13 -2.07 20.67
C GLU A 190 19.70 -1.24 19.51
N ILE A 191 19.38 0.06 19.49
CA ILE A 191 19.76 1.01 18.44
C ILE A 191 21.26 1.33 18.49
N CYS A 192 21.82 1.54 19.68
CA CYS A 192 23.23 1.92 19.86
C CYS A 192 24.24 0.76 19.74
N ASN A 193 23.76 -0.48 19.65
CA ASN A 193 24.62 -1.65 19.42
C ASN A 193 24.86 -1.94 17.93
N GLU A 194 24.32 -1.12 17.03
CA GLU A 194 24.44 -1.30 15.58
C GLU A 194 25.65 -0.53 15.02
N LYS A 195 26.51 -1.25 14.28
CA LYS A 195 27.78 -0.78 13.69
C LYS A 195 27.66 0.38 12.68
N TYR A 196 26.44 0.81 12.36
CA TYR A 196 26.11 1.75 11.28
C TYR A 196 25.46 3.06 11.77
N VAL A 197 25.34 3.26 13.09
CA VAL A 197 24.81 4.50 13.65
C VAL A 197 25.84 5.08 14.61
N ASP A 198 26.38 6.25 14.27
CA ASP A 198 27.23 6.99 15.20
C ASP A 198 26.33 7.51 16.34
N CYS A 199 26.49 6.94 17.52
CA CYS A 199 25.60 7.18 18.65
C CYS A 199 25.66 8.63 19.17
N GLN A 200 26.69 9.39 18.77
CA GLN A 200 26.80 10.82 19.07
C GLN A 200 25.75 11.68 18.33
N ASP A 201 25.24 11.21 17.19
CA ASP A 201 24.20 11.90 16.39
C ASP A 201 22.77 11.51 16.77
N ILE A 202 22.59 10.55 17.69
CA ILE A 202 21.29 10.18 18.29
C ILE A 202 21.04 10.98 19.58
N SER A 203 21.80 12.05 19.82
CA SER A 203 21.38 13.04 20.82
C SER A 203 20.06 13.65 20.34
N TYR A 204 18.97 13.27 21.01
CA TYR A 204 17.68 13.93 20.93
C TYR A 204 17.84 15.36 21.47
N SER A 205 18.46 16.23 20.69
CA SER A 205 18.49 17.67 20.95
C SER A 205 17.19 18.30 20.44
N ASP A 206 16.10 17.85 21.04
CA ASP A 206 14.90 18.65 21.26
C ASP A 206 14.49 18.31 22.70
N ASP A 207 14.92 19.15 23.65
CA ASP A 207 14.81 18.96 25.11
C ASP A 207 13.36 18.74 25.64
N GLU A 208 12.36 18.89 24.77
CA GLU A 208 10.94 18.71 25.09
C GLU A 208 10.51 17.23 25.10
N ASP A 209 11.05 16.37 24.22
CA ASP A 209 10.59 14.97 24.06
C ASP A 209 11.34 13.98 24.96
N ALA A 210 12.59 14.26 25.33
CA ALA A 210 13.37 13.41 26.23
C ALA A 210 12.70 13.23 27.62
N ARG A 211 11.85 14.18 28.03
CA ARG A 211 11.10 14.10 29.30
C ARG A 211 9.89 13.16 29.25
N ARG A 212 9.37 12.82 28.06
CA ARG A 212 8.23 11.89 27.91
C ARG A 212 8.67 10.44 27.80
N ASP A 213 9.83 10.17 27.19
CA ASP A 213 10.29 8.81 26.90
C ASP A 213 10.91 8.08 28.10
N LEU A 214 11.35 8.79 29.15
CA LEU A 214 11.98 8.18 30.34
C LEU A 214 11.01 7.41 31.27
N LYS A 215 9.71 7.36 30.97
CA LYS A 215 8.69 6.72 31.83
C LYS A 215 8.03 5.46 31.25
N ILE A 216 8.38 5.01 30.05
CA ILE A 216 7.69 3.89 29.39
C ILE A 216 8.57 2.64 29.44
N ILE A 217 8.30 1.79 30.44
CA ILE A 217 8.79 0.41 30.48
C ILE A 217 8.14 -0.35 29.31
N GLU A 218 9.00 -0.85 28.42
CA GLU A 218 8.67 -1.56 27.18
C GLU A 218 7.60 -2.67 27.36
N LYS A 219 6.58 -2.61 26.52
CA LYS A 219 5.81 -3.79 26.11
C LYS A 219 5.85 -3.88 24.58
N VAL A 220 6.06 -5.09 24.09
CA VAL A 220 5.84 -5.58 22.71
C VAL A 220 4.61 -4.92 22.07
N PRO A 221 4.57 -4.65 20.74
CA PRO A 221 3.54 -3.80 20.12
C PRO A 221 2.13 -4.32 20.44
N THR A 222 1.32 -3.52 21.13
CA THR A 222 -0.03 -3.90 21.57
C THR A 222 -1.14 -3.28 20.71
N ASN A 223 -0.78 -2.65 19.60
CA ASN A 223 -1.72 -1.87 18.77
C ASN A 223 -2.26 -2.60 17.53
N LEU A 224 -1.88 -3.85 17.30
CA LEU A 224 -2.45 -4.63 16.21
C LEU A 224 -3.90 -4.96 16.53
N THR A 225 -4.81 -4.32 15.83
CA THR A 225 -6.24 -4.61 15.91
C THR A 225 -6.63 -5.53 14.77
N LEU A 226 -7.44 -6.54 15.10
CA LEU A 226 -8.00 -7.45 14.11
C LEU A 226 -9.15 -6.73 13.41
N HIS A 227 -9.04 -6.50 12.09
CA HIS A 227 -10.13 -5.89 11.35
C HIS A 227 -11.20 -6.96 11.09
N SER A 228 -12.44 -6.70 11.52
CA SER A 228 -13.60 -7.52 11.21
C SER A 228 -14.63 -6.70 10.43
N ALA A 229 -15.53 -7.34 9.68
CA ALA A 229 -16.60 -6.64 8.97
C ALA A 229 -17.62 -5.94 9.91
N TYR A 230 -17.53 -6.18 11.22
CA TYR A 230 -18.34 -5.53 12.24
C TYR A 230 -17.55 -4.36 12.86
N ASN A 231 -18.09 -3.15 12.74
CA ASN A 231 -17.57 -1.93 13.37
C ASN A 231 -17.66 -2.07 14.91
N ASP A 232 -16.59 -2.54 15.56
CA ASP A 232 -16.49 -2.36 17.01
C ASP A 232 -16.00 -0.94 17.30
N SER A 233 -16.88 -0.14 17.90
CA SER A 233 -16.70 1.30 18.09
C SER A 233 -15.79 1.63 19.28
N ARG A 234 -15.14 0.64 19.89
CA ARG A 234 -14.32 0.80 21.09
C ARG A 234 -12.85 1.00 20.72
N ARG A 235 -12.52 2.17 20.18
CA ARG A 235 -11.13 2.58 19.93
C ARG A 235 -10.49 3.07 21.23
N TYR A 236 -9.81 2.18 21.94
CA TYR A 236 -8.86 2.59 22.97
C TYR A 236 -7.66 3.28 22.27
N ALA A 237 -7.32 4.49 22.72
CA ALA A 237 -6.14 5.21 22.27
C ALA A 237 -4.87 4.53 22.81
N SER A 238 -4.47 3.45 22.15
CA SER A 238 -3.21 2.77 22.39
C SER A 238 -2.09 3.50 21.64
N GLN A 239 -0.87 3.50 22.18
CA GLN A 239 0.29 4.25 21.65
C GLN A 239 0.47 4.02 20.14
N ALA A 240 0.54 5.07 19.32
CA ALA A 240 0.68 4.95 17.87
C ALA A 240 2.02 4.31 17.48
N ASP A 241 2.05 2.97 17.49
CA ASP A 241 3.20 2.12 17.26
C ASP A 241 2.79 0.96 16.36
N GLY A 242 3.42 0.86 15.19
CA GLY A 242 3.02 -0.03 14.12
C GLY A 242 3.94 0.06 12.91
N GLY A 243 3.79 -0.87 11.99
CA GLY A 243 4.60 -0.96 10.79
C GLY A 243 4.05 -2.01 9.84
N PHE A 244 4.71 -2.14 8.70
CA PHE A 244 4.37 -3.13 7.67
C PHE A 244 5.62 -3.92 7.28
N CYS A 245 5.40 -5.05 6.60
CA CYS A 245 6.49 -5.87 6.05
C CYS A 245 6.03 -6.49 4.72
N GLU A 246 6.52 -7.69 4.42
CA GLU A 246 6.20 -8.42 3.19
C GLU A 246 4.69 -8.65 3.04
N ASN A 247 4.17 -8.54 1.82
CA ASN A 247 2.74 -8.64 1.43
C ASN A 247 1.80 -7.49 1.85
N ASP A 248 2.30 -6.42 2.47
CA ASP A 248 1.53 -5.17 2.68
C ASP A 248 1.79 -4.10 1.61
N HIS A 249 2.79 -4.32 0.74
CA HIS A 249 3.24 -3.37 -0.27
C HIS A 249 2.09 -2.92 -1.18
N GLY A 250 2.01 -1.62 -1.49
CA GLY A 250 0.89 -1.06 -2.25
C GLY A 250 -0.42 -0.85 -1.47
N GLY A 251 -0.49 -1.28 -0.21
CA GLY A 251 -1.61 -1.00 0.68
C GLY A 251 -1.75 0.49 1.05
N PRO A 252 -2.93 0.93 1.55
CA PRO A 252 -3.18 2.33 1.84
C PRO A 252 -2.66 2.79 3.21
N LEU A 253 -2.19 4.03 3.25
CA LEU A 253 -2.06 4.84 4.47
C LEU A 253 -3.27 5.79 4.54
N VAL A 254 -4.09 5.67 5.57
CA VAL A 254 -5.40 6.33 5.65
C VAL A 254 -5.46 7.34 6.80
N TYR A 255 -5.86 8.57 6.48
CA TYR A 255 -6.22 9.58 7.47
C TYR A 255 -7.73 9.54 7.75
N GLY A 256 -8.12 9.87 8.97
CA GLY A 256 -9.53 9.96 9.35
C GLY A 256 -10.16 8.60 9.63
N THR A 257 -11.48 8.59 9.85
CA THR A 257 -12.18 7.35 10.20
C THR A 257 -13.59 7.32 9.62
N GLY A 258 -14.09 6.11 9.33
CA GLY A 258 -15.43 5.90 8.79
C GLY A 258 -15.63 6.61 7.45
N VAL A 259 -16.66 7.43 7.35
CA VAL A 259 -17.01 8.16 6.12
C VAL A 259 -16.04 9.30 5.78
N ASN A 260 -15.24 9.75 6.75
CA ASN A 260 -14.25 10.81 6.58
C ASN A 260 -12.85 10.27 6.27
N SER A 261 -12.73 8.97 5.98
CA SER A 261 -11.45 8.35 5.67
C SER A 261 -10.94 8.82 4.30
N VAL A 262 -9.65 9.15 4.25
CA VAL A 262 -8.97 9.63 3.05
C VAL A 262 -7.61 8.93 2.92
N VAL A 263 -7.30 8.37 1.76
CA VAL A 263 -5.99 7.80 1.46
C VAL A 263 -4.98 8.95 1.28
N VAL A 264 -3.95 8.95 2.12
CA VAL A 264 -2.88 9.97 2.13
C VAL A 264 -1.53 9.41 1.65
N GLY A 265 -1.34 8.10 1.69
CA GLY A 265 -0.12 7.46 1.21
C GLY A 265 -0.36 6.04 0.69
N VAL A 266 0.64 5.52 -0.01
CA VAL A 266 0.71 4.12 -0.48
C VAL A 266 1.95 3.48 0.13
N ILE A 267 1.81 2.32 0.78
CA ILE A 267 2.90 1.56 1.39
C ILE A 267 3.99 1.28 0.35
N SER A 268 5.24 1.68 0.64
CA SER A 268 6.35 1.55 -0.32
C SER A 268 7.61 0.87 0.24
N ALA A 269 8.19 1.31 1.36
CA ALA A 269 9.46 0.70 1.80
C ALA A 269 9.64 0.65 3.31
N CYS A 270 10.26 -0.44 3.76
CA CYS A 270 10.76 -0.59 5.12
C CYS A 270 12.26 -0.93 5.08
N LEU A 271 12.93 -0.78 6.21
CA LEU A 271 14.29 -1.28 6.40
C LEU A 271 14.22 -2.74 6.84
N VAL A 272 15.18 -3.56 6.38
CA VAL A 272 15.27 -4.98 6.74
C VAL A 272 16.63 -5.25 7.37
N LYS A 273 16.65 -5.80 8.58
CA LYS A 273 17.92 -6.17 9.25
C LYS A 273 18.50 -7.41 8.59
N GLU A 274 19.66 -7.30 7.95
CA GLU A 274 20.30 -8.39 7.18
C GLU A 274 20.42 -9.72 7.96
N ARG A 275 20.71 -9.66 9.26
CA ARG A 275 20.91 -10.87 10.08
C ARG A 275 19.62 -11.56 10.50
N THR A 276 18.54 -10.82 10.70
CA THR A 276 17.30 -11.33 11.31
C THR A 276 16.12 -11.29 10.36
N ASN A 277 16.28 -10.67 9.18
CA ASN A 277 15.21 -10.31 8.25
C ASN A 277 14.07 -9.54 8.91
N LYS A 278 14.32 -8.88 10.06
CA LYS A 278 13.30 -8.11 10.77
C LYS A 278 13.02 -6.83 9.99
N CYS A 279 11.74 -6.61 9.67
CA CYS A 279 11.27 -5.34 9.13
C CYS A 279 11.23 -4.29 10.24
N TYR A 280 11.73 -3.10 9.97
CA TYR A 280 11.71 -1.98 10.90
C TYR A 280 11.65 -0.65 10.14
N GLY A 281 11.25 0.39 10.88
CA GLY A 281 11.13 1.74 10.35
C GLY A 281 12.40 2.58 10.54
N PRO A 282 12.33 3.88 10.24
CA PRO A 282 11.14 4.61 9.82
C PRO A 282 10.56 4.09 8.50
N PHE A 283 9.25 3.89 8.45
CA PHE A 283 8.57 3.31 7.28
C PHE A 283 8.24 4.40 6.25
N LEU A 284 8.37 4.09 4.97
CA LEU A 284 8.15 5.00 3.86
C LEU A 284 6.89 4.66 3.07
N TYR A 285 6.15 5.71 2.73
CA TYR A 285 4.93 5.64 1.95
C TYR A 285 4.99 6.70 0.84
N THR A 286 4.60 6.32 -0.38
CA THR A 286 4.49 7.27 -1.49
C THR A 286 3.35 8.25 -1.23
N SER A 287 3.62 9.55 -1.28
CA SER A 287 2.62 10.61 -1.04
C SER A 287 1.55 10.62 -2.12
N VAL A 288 0.29 10.54 -1.69
CA VAL A 288 -0.86 10.67 -2.58
C VAL A 288 -1.05 12.12 -3.03
N TYR A 289 -0.90 13.09 -2.13
CA TYR A 289 -1.07 14.50 -2.48
C TYR A 289 -0.03 14.96 -3.51
N LYS A 290 1.24 14.54 -3.40
CA LYS A 290 2.26 14.84 -4.40
C LYS A 290 1.91 14.24 -5.78
N ASN A 291 1.22 13.11 -5.80
CA ASN A 291 0.78 12.41 -7.01
C ASN A 291 -0.68 12.68 -7.41
N ARG A 292 -1.38 13.61 -6.75
CA ARG A 292 -2.83 13.82 -6.92
C ARG A 292 -3.27 14.14 -8.35
N GLN A 293 -2.43 14.89 -9.09
CA GLN A 293 -2.69 15.23 -10.49
C GLN A 293 -2.55 14.00 -11.39
N PHE A 294 -1.54 13.16 -11.14
CA PHE A 294 -1.37 11.89 -11.84
C PHE A 294 -2.58 10.98 -11.61
N ILE A 295 -3.00 10.81 -10.34
CA ILE A 295 -4.15 9.98 -9.98
C ILE A 295 -5.44 10.51 -10.63
N SER A 296 -5.71 11.81 -10.50
CA SER A 296 -6.92 12.44 -11.06
C SER A 296 -6.96 12.27 -12.57
N CYS A 297 -5.86 12.53 -13.27
CA CYS A 297 -5.82 12.42 -14.72
C CYS A 297 -5.84 10.98 -15.21
N ALA A 298 -5.24 10.03 -14.49
CA ALA A 298 -5.35 8.61 -14.83
C ALA A 298 -6.82 8.14 -14.86
N ILE A 299 -7.64 8.62 -13.92
CA ILE A 299 -9.05 8.25 -13.78
C ILE A 299 -9.96 9.03 -14.74
N TYR A 300 -9.73 10.35 -14.87
CA TYR A 300 -10.66 11.27 -15.52
C TYR A 300 -10.17 11.87 -16.85
N LYS A 301 -9.05 11.38 -17.43
CA LYS A 301 -8.49 11.90 -18.71
C LYS A 301 -9.49 11.99 -19.86
N ASP A 302 -10.47 11.08 -19.91
CA ASP A 302 -11.46 11.04 -20.98
C ASP A 302 -12.55 12.12 -20.80
N LEU A 303 -12.83 12.49 -19.55
CA LEU A 303 -13.84 13.46 -19.15
C LEU A 303 -13.27 14.88 -19.02
N GLU A 304 -12.01 15.03 -18.60
CA GLU A 304 -11.38 16.32 -18.31
C GLU A 304 -10.41 16.79 -19.41
N PRO A 305 -10.75 17.86 -20.16
CA PRO A 305 -9.89 18.40 -21.21
C PRO A 305 -8.52 18.89 -20.72
N LYS A 306 -8.42 19.30 -19.44
CA LYS A 306 -7.18 19.77 -18.82
C LYS A 306 -6.13 18.66 -18.74
N CYS A 307 -6.56 17.43 -18.41
CA CYS A 307 -5.69 16.27 -18.36
C CYS A 307 -5.10 15.94 -19.74
N ARG A 308 -5.86 16.09 -20.84
CA ARG A 308 -5.34 15.80 -22.19
C ARG A 308 -4.09 16.61 -22.58
N ARG A 309 -3.92 17.83 -22.07
CA ARG A 309 -2.77 18.68 -22.41
C ARG A 309 -1.53 18.39 -21.56
N GLN A 310 -1.72 18.06 -20.28
CA GLN A 310 -0.67 17.90 -19.26
C GLN A 310 -0.29 16.43 -19.01
N PHE A 311 -1.24 15.50 -19.17
CA PHE A 311 -1.08 14.06 -18.95
C PHE A 311 -0.80 13.36 -20.29
N ARG A 312 0.43 13.52 -20.78
CA ARG A 312 0.87 12.93 -22.06
C ARG A 312 1.53 11.58 -21.80
N SER A 313 0.99 10.53 -22.40
CA SER A 313 1.54 9.17 -22.36
C SER A 313 2.94 9.15 -22.98
N GLY A 314 3.86 8.38 -22.38
CA GLY A 314 5.28 8.31 -22.73
C GLY A 314 6.14 9.47 -22.21
N VAL A 315 5.53 10.56 -21.72
CA VAL A 315 6.23 11.73 -21.16
C VAL A 315 6.04 11.83 -19.65
N THR A 316 4.79 11.77 -19.20
CA THR A 316 4.43 11.91 -17.77
C THR A 316 4.15 10.58 -17.10
N HIS A 317 3.65 9.63 -17.87
CA HIS A 317 3.24 8.31 -17.40
C HIS A 317 3.38 7.29 -18.54
N GLU A 318 3.40 6.01 -18.18
CA GLU A 318 3.24 4.92 -19.12
C GLU A 318 1.91 4.23 -18.87
N GLU A 319 1.23 3.88 -19.97
CA GLU A 319 -0.02 3.12 -19.93
C GLU A 319 0.18 1.79 -20.61
N LYS A 320 -0.36 0.72 -20.03
CA LYS A 320 -0.36 -0.60 -20.64
C LYS A 320 -1.76 -1.19 -20.59
N ILE A 321 -2.26 -1.61 -21.75
CA ILE A 321 -3.48 -2.43 -21.86
C ILE A 321 -3.09 -3.87 -21.58
N LEU A 322 -3.83 -4.53 -20.70
CA LEU A 322 -3.65 -5.92 -20.33
C LEU A 322 -4.73 -6.73 -21.05
N SER A 323 -4.41 -7.25 -22.23
CA SER A 323 -5.34 -8.01 -23.05
C SER A 323 -5.47 -9.46 -22.56
N TRP A 324 -6.69 -9.94 -22.36
CA TRP A 324 -6.97 -11.31 -21.88
C TRP A 324 -7.53 -12.22 -22.98
N LYS A 325 -7.72 -11.74 -24.22
CA LYS A 325 -8.31 -12.49 -25.34
C LYS A 325 -7.81 -13.93 -25.52
N ASN A 326 -6.49 -14.12 -25.39
CA ASN A 326 -5.83 -15.42 -25.58
C ASN A 326 -5.30 -16.00 -24.26
N HIS A 327 -5.72 -15.45 -23.11
CA HIS A 327 -5.29 -15.93 -21.81
C HIS A 327 -6.04 -17.23 -21.44
N PRO A 328 -5.39 -18.23 -20.80
CA PRO A 328 -6.05 -19.49 -20.40
C PRO A 328 -7.30 -19.31 -19.52
N ASP A 329 -7.38 -18.19 -18.80
CA ASP A 329 -8.52 -17.83 -17.94
C ASP A 329 -9.66 -17.12 -18.70
N GLY A 330 -9.56 -17.08 -20.03
CA GLY A 330 -10.52 -16.48 -20.94
C GLY A 330 -10.37 -14.96 -21.10
N PRO A 331 -11.09 -14.36 -22.07
CA PRO A 331 -11.12 -12.92 -22.30
C PRO A 331 -11.68 -12.16 -21.10
N ALA A 332 -11.29 -10.89 -20.99
CA ALA A 332 -11.91 -9.96 -20.05
C ALA A 332 -13.30 -9.55 -20.59
N LYS A 333 -14.19 -9.10 -19.69
CA LYS A 333 -15.57 -8.75 -20.08
C LYS A 333 -15.67 -7.73 -21.20
N ASN A 334 -14.77 -6.75 -21.24
CA ASN A 334 -14.69 -5.73 -22.30
C ASN A 334 -14.20 -6.29 -23.66
N GLU A 335 -13.69 -7.52 -23.69
CA GLU A 335 -13.15 -8.17 -24.89
C GLU A 335 -14.10 -9.25 -25.46
N LEU A 336 -15.13 -9.62 -24.70
CA LEU A 336 -16.25 -10.42 -25.17
C LEU A 336 -17.07 -9.53 -26.12
N GLY A 337 -16.84 -9.68 -27.42
CA GLY A 337 -17.53 -8.88 -28.44
C GLY A 337 -19.03 -8.80 -28.17
N THR A 338 -19.61 -7.61 -28.31
CA THR A 338 -21.06 -7.43 -28.37
C THR A 338 -21.57 -8.44 -29.39
N LYS A 339 -22.30 -9.47 -28.93
CA LYS A 339 -23.05 -10.33 -29.85
C LYS A 339 -23.99 -9.40 -30.60
N SER A 340 -23.65 -9.07 -31.84
CA SER A 340 -24.58 -8.49 -32.78
C SER A 340 -25.77 -9.44 -32.84
N THR A 341 -26.85 -9.07 -32.17
CA THR A 341 -28.16 -9.66 -32.41
C THR A 341 -28.50 -9.29 -33.85
N VAL A 342 -28.17 -10.17 -34.78
CA VAL A 342 -28.75 -10.15 -36.11
C VAL A 342 -30.23 -10.50 -35.90
N PRO A 343 -31.17 -9.59 -36.21
CA PRO A 343 -32.58 -9.95 -36.23
C PRO A 343 -32.79 -10.95 -37.37
N ASP A 344 -33.44 -12.07 -37.05
CA ASP A 344 -33.91 -13.06 -38.02
C ASP A 344 -34.85 -12.45 -39.08
#